data_AF-A0A354XIZ4-F1
#
_entry.id   AF-A0A354XIZ4-F1
#
_cell.length_a   1.000
_cell.length_b   1.000
_cell.length_c   1.000
_cell.angle_alpha   90.00
_cell.angle_beta   90.00
_cell.angle_gamma   90.00
#
_symmetry.space_group_name_H-M   'P 1'
#
loop_
_entity.id
_entity.type
_entity.pdbx_description
1 polymer ?
#
loop_
_entity_poly.entity_id
_entity_poly.type
_entity_poly.pdbx_seq_one_letter_code
_entity_poly.pdbx_strand_id
1 'polypeptide(L)'
;PATGRTLSGDRDIAGLSRVEKFATVYLVGDPENPDQIVLPIRGQGLWGRMMGFLSVEGDGNTIVSITYYDHAETPGLGAEVNNPRWQAQWEGKKIYSEEGDLSPEIHLTKGGASNEYEVDALSGATLTSNGVTNMLQFWLSEEGFAPYLAKFRSGTEPSDAEDTETDFDDVEGA
;
A
#
# COMPACT_ATOMS: atom_id res chain seq x y z
N PRO A 1 -16.40 15.73 7.11
CA PRO A 1 -15.38 16.29 8.02
C PRO A 1 -14.96 15.30 9.12
N ALA A 2 -15.90 14.78 9.92
CA ALA A 2 -15.59 13.99 11.13
C ALA A 2 -14.87 12.64 10.89
N THR A 3 -15.09 11.97 9.74
CA THR A 3 -14.61 10.60 9.50
C THR A 3 -13.48 10.49 8.48
N GLY A 4 -12.82 11.60 8.14
CA GLY A 4 -11.68 11.56 7.22
C GLY A 4 -10.96 12.89 7.10
N ARG A 5 -9.66 12.82 6.87
CA ARG A 5 -8.70 13.93 6.85
C ARG A 5 -8.36 14.35 5.43
N THR A 6 -8.11 15.65 5.25
CA THR A 6 -7.71 16.23 3.96
C THR A 6 -6.20 16.07 3.79
N LEU A 7 -5.78 15.67 2.59
CA LEU A 7 -4.38 15.63 2.18
C LEU A 7 -4.10 16.77 1.21
N SER A 8 -2.88 17.31 1.25
CA SER A 8 -2.46 18.39 0.37
C SER A 8 -0.94 18.41 0.21
N GLY A 9 -0.48 18.91 -0.94
CA GLY A 9 0.95 19.06 -1.21
C GLY A 9 1.69 17.73 -1.09
N ASP A 10 2.81 17.75 -0.39
CA ASP A 10 3.71 16.59 -0.27
C ASP A 10 3.10 15.41 0.51
N ARG A 11 1.96 15.61 1.20
CA ARG A 11 1.22 14.51 1.85
C ARG A 11 0.27 13.77 0.93
N ASP A 12 -0.08 14.34 -0.23
CA ASP A 12 -1.02 13.73 -1.18
C ASP A 12 -0.31 13.06 -2.36
N ILE A 13 0.76 12.30 -2.10
CA ILE A 13 1.59 11.67 -3.15
C ILE A 13 0.78 10.73 -4.06
N ALA A 14 -0.27 10.11 -3.51
CA ALA A 14 -1.16 9.19 -4.21
C ALA A 14 -2.37 9.85 -4.90
N GLY A 15 -2.51 11.19 -4.81
CA GLY A 15 -3.59 11.93 -5.48
C GLY A 15 -5.00 11.58 -4.97
N LEU A 16 -5.12 11.37 -3.66
CA LEU A 16 -6.36 10.99 -2.97
C LEU A 16 -7.19 12.21 -2.56
N SER A 17 -6.52 13.33 -2.26
CA SER A 17 -7.06 14.57 -1.69
C SER A 17 -7.73 14.43 -0.31
N ARG A 18 -8.29 13.26 0.01
CA ARG A 18 -8.93 12.95 1.28
C ARG A 18 -8.83 11.45 1.58
N VAL A 19 -8.54 11.13 2.83
CA VAL A 19 -8.47 9.75 3.32
C VAL A 19 -9.36 9.59 4.55
N GLU A 20 -9.97 8.41 4.67
CA GLU A 20 -10.87 8.04 5.76
C GLU A 20 -10.06 7.77 7.05
N LYS A 21 -10.64 8.08 8.21
CA LYS A 21 -10.02 7.72 9.51
C LYS A 21 -10.07 6.21 9.79
N PHE A 22 -11.00 5.50 9.15
CA PHE A 22 -11.22 4.07 9.33
C PHE A 22 -11.25 3.37 7.98
N ALA A 23 -10.59 2.21 7.90
CA ALA A 23 -10.60 1.35 6.72
C ALA A 23 -10.91 -0.09 7.13
N THR A 24 -11.68 -0.78 6.29
CA THR A 24 -11.94 -2.21 6.45
C THR A 24 -10.84 -3.01 5.77
N VAL A 25 -10.21 -3.91 6.52
CA VAL A 25 -9.29 -4.91 6.01
C VAL A 25 -9.95 -6.29 6.10
N TYR A 26 -9.45 -7.25 5.32
CA TYR A 26 -9.94 -8.63 5.38
C TYR A 26 -8.82 -9.54 5.85
N LEU A 27 -9.09 -10.33 6.88
CA LEU A 27 -8.17 -11.34 7.41
C LEU A 27 -8.56 -12.71 6.85
N VAL A 28 -7.57 -13.45 6.36
CA VAL A 28 -7.73 -14.82 5.88
C VAL A 28 -7.11 -15.76 6.90
N GLY A 29 -7.85 -16.80 7.29
CA GLY A 29 -7.40 -17.76 8.31
C GLY A 29 -7.87 -17.35 9.70
N ASP A 30 -6.98 -17.49 10.69
CA ASP A 30 -7.23 -17.14 12.09
C ASP A 30 -7.12 -15.61 12.31
N PRO A 31 -8.16 -14.91 12.77
CA PRO A 31 -8.08 -13.47 13.02
C PRO A 31 -7.00 -13.05 14.03
N GLU A 32 -6.60 -13.91 14.96
CA GLU A 32 -5.54 -13.60 15.95
C GLU A 32 -4.14 -13.79 15.35
N ASN A 33 -4.01 -14.66 14.34
CA ASN A 33 -2.78 -14.96 13.63
C ASN A 33 -3.09 -15.28 12.15
N PRO A 34 -3.42 -14.24 11.35
CA PRO A 34 -3.95 -14.45 10.00
C PRO A 34 -2.89 -15.01 9.08
N ASP A 35 -3.30 -15.88 8.14
CA ASP A 35 -2.42 -16.34 7.07
C ASP A 35 -2.13 -15.20 6.09
N GLN A 36 -3.15 -14.34 5.85
CA GLN A 36 -3.04 -13.17 4.98
C GLN A 36 -3.88 -11.99 5.49
N ILE A 37 -3.39 -10.80 5.20
CA ILE A 37 -4.02 -9.50 5.46
C ILE A 37 -4.25 -8.82 4.12
N VAL A 38 -5.52 -8.62 3.77
CA VAL A 38 -5.92 -7.99 2.50
C VAL A 38 -6.31 -6.54 2.73
N LEU A 39 -5.53 -5.64 2.12
CA LEU A 39 -5.61 -4.20 2.27
C LEU A 39 -6.26 -3.57 1.03
N PRO A 40 -7.33 -2.77 1.17
CA PRO A 40 -7.85 -1.97 0.07
C PRO A 40 -6.90 -0.81 -0.22
N ILE A 41 -6.38 -0.75 -1.45
CA ILE A 41 -5.50 0.33 -1.90
C ILE A 41 -6.13 1.08 -3.06
N ARG A 42 -5.83 2.38 -3.14
CA ARG A 42 -6.28 3.22 -4.25
C ARG A 42 -5.33 4.40 -4.47
N GLY A 43 -5.26 4.89 -5.69
CA GLY A 43 -4.40 6.03 -6.01
C GLY A 43 -4.65 6.54 -7.42
N GLN A 44 -4.06 7.68 -7.74
CA GLN A 44 -4.16 8.28 -9.06
C GLN A 44 -3.20 7.58 -10.04
N GLY A 45 -3.76 6.99 -11.10
CA GLY A 45 -3.02 6.57 -12.30
C GLY A 45 -2.84 7.73 -13.29
N LEU A 46 -2.64 7.43 -14.57
CA LEU A 46 -2.58 8.48 -15.60
C LEU A 46 -3.96 9.07 -15.89
N TRP A 47 -4.96 8.22 -16.13
CA TRP A 47 -6.27 8.65 -16.63
C TRP A 47 -7.34 8.74 -15.55
N GLY A 48 -7.08 8.19 -14.37
CA GLY A 48 -8.03 8.23 -13.27
C GLY A 48 -7.59 7.46 -12.04
N ARG A 49 -8.51 7.32 -11.09
CA ARG A 49 -8.31 6.51 -9.89
C ARG A 49 -8.13 5.05 -10.29
N MET A 50 -7.14 4.39 -9.69
CA MET A 50 -6.98 2.95 -9.67
C MET A 50 -7.39 2.46 -8.28
N MET A 51 -8.13 1.37 -8.21
CA MET A 51 -8.59 0.76 -6.96
C MET A 51 -8.33 -0.74 -7.00
N GLY A 52 -7.80 -1.26 -5.90
CA GLY A 52 -7.33 -2.63 -5.85
C GLY A 52 -7.20 -3.17 -4.44
N PHE A 53 -6.67 -4.37 -4.37
CA PHE A 53 -6.30 -5.05 -3.14
C PHE A 53 -4.83 -5.43 -3.20
N LEU A 54 -4.13 -5.22 -2.08
CA LEU A 54 -2.84 -5.80 -1.79
C LEU A 54 -3.04 -6.87 -0.72
N SER A 55 -2.63 -8.09 -0.99
CA SER A 55 -2.58 -9.15 0.02
C SER A 55 -1.15 -9.27 0.53
N VAL A 56 -1.00 -9.29 1.84
CA VAL A 56 0.26 -9.45 2.56
C VAL A 56 0.15 -10.70 3.43
N GLU A 57 1.23 -11.44 3.64
CA GLU A 57 1.25 -12.57 4.57
C GLU A 57 0.97 -12.09 6.01
N GLY A 58 0.67 -13.04 6.89
CA GLY A 58 0.53 -12.80 8.33
C GLY A 58 1.72 -12.16 9.03
N ASP A 59 2.87 -12.05 8.36
CA ASP A 59 4.05 -11.35 8.87
C ASP A 59 3.95 -9.82 8.72
N GLY A 60 2.95 -9.30 8.02
CA GLY A 60 2.76 -7.86 7.79
C GLY A 60 3.83 -7.20 6.92
N ASN A 61 4.62 -7.97 6.16
CA ASN A 61 5.69 -7.46 5.29
C ASN A 61 5.77 -8.14 3.91
N THR A 62 5.50 -9.45 3.82
CA THR A 62 5.63 -10.21 2.57
C THR A 62 4.39 -10.07 1.70
N ILE A 63 4.54 -9.59 0.47
CA ILE A 63 3.45 -9.46 -0.49
C ILE A 63 3.09 -10.84 -1.06
N VAL A 64 1.82 -11.19 -0.97
CA VAL A 64 1.24 -12.38 -1.60
C VAL A 64 0.79 -12.05 -3.03
N SER A 65 0.05 -10.95 -3.19
CA SER A 65 -0.47 -10.55 -4.50
C SER A 65 -0.96 -9.11 -4.50
N ILE A 66 -1.08 -8.54 -5.71
CA ILE A 66 -1.78 -7.28 -5.97
C ILE A 66 -2.77 -7.48 -7.11
N THR A 67 -3.94 -6.85 -7.02
CA THR A 67 -4.93 -6.87 -8.10
C THR A 67 -5.75 -5.58 -8.14
N TYR A 68 -6.16 -5.14 -9.33
CA TYR A 68 -6.97 -3.93 -9.51
C TYR A 68 -8.35 -4.31 -10.06
N TYR A 69 -9.40 -3.93 -9.35
CA TYR A 69 -10.78 -4.19 -9.79
C TYR A 69 -11.40 -3.00 -10.52
N ASP A 70 -10.82 -1.80 -10.41
CA ASP A 70 -11.26 -0.61 -11.13
C ASP A 70 -10.08 0.27 -11.54
N HIS A 71 -10.04 0.67 -12.81
CA HIS A 71 -9.09 1.63 -13.36
C HIS A 71 -9.55 2.12 -14.74
N ALA A 72 -9.08 3.30 -15.15
CA ALA A 72 -9.33 3.88 -16.48
C ALA A 72 -8.11 3.84 -17.41
N GLU A 73 -7.05 3.12 -17.02
CA GLU A 73 -5.80 3.08 -17.77
C GLU A 73 -5.95 2.46 -19.18
N THR A 74 -5.09 2.87 -20.11
CA THR A 74 -5.17 2.44 -21.52
C THR A 74 -4.81 0.94 -21.68
N PRO A 75 -5.65 0.13 -22.36
CA PRO A 75 -5.34 -1.25 -22.73
C PRO A 75 -3.99 -1.40 -23.45
N GLY A 76 -3.17 -2.36 -23.05
CA GLY A 76 -1.83 -2.60 -23.62
C GLY A 76 -0.74 -1.62 -23.18
N LEU A 77 -1.07 -0.68 -22.26
CA LEU A 77 -0.12 0.23 -21.63
C LEU A 77 -0.29 0.19 -20.10
N GLY A 78 -1.05 1.12 -19.53
CA GLY A 78 -1.26 1.18 -18.08
C GLY A 78 -2.21 0.10 -17.56
N ALA A 79 -3.14 -0.41 -18.38
CA ALA A 79 -4.02 -1.52 -18.00
C ALA A 79 -3.25 -2.84 -17.76
N GLU A 80 -1.96 -2.89 -18.12
CA GLU A 80 -1.09 -4.03 -17.82
C GLU A 80 -0.87 -4.24 -16.31
N VAL A 81 -1.35 -3.32 -15.44
CA VAL A 81 -1.51 -3.59 -13.99
C VAL A 81 -2.33 -4.85 -13.69
N ASN A 82 -3.19 -5.27 -14.62
CA ASN A 82 -3.99 -6.50 -14.53
C ASN A 82 -3.46 -7.63 -15.42
N ASN A 83 -2.26 -7.49 -15.99
CA ASN A 83 -1.61 -8.58 -16.70
C ASN A 83 -1.14 -9.62 -15.67
N PRO A 84 -1.56 -10.90 -15.78
CA PRO A 84 -1.14 -11.95 -14.85
C PRO A 84 0.38 -12.12 -14.74
N ARG A 85 1.13 -11.87 -15.82
CA ARG A 85 2.59 -11.96 -15.80
C ARG A 85 3.23 -10.85 -14.96
N TRP A 86 2.64 -9.66 -14.98
CA TRP A 86 3.11 -8.55 -14.15
C TRP A 86 2.69 -8.74 -12.70
N GLN A 87 1.45 -9.17 -12.44
CA GLN A 87 0.96 -9.49 -11.10
C GLN A 87 1.78 -10.61 -10.42
N ALA A 88 2.23 -11.60 -11.17
CA ALA A 88 3.07 -12.68 -10.64
C ALA A 88 4.45 -12.20 -10.14
N GLN A 89 4.90 -10.99 -10.50
CA GLN A 89 6.16 -10.45 -9.99
C GLN A 89 6.09 -10.00 -8.52
N TRP A 90 4.88 -9.85 -7.98
CA TRP A 90 4.65 -9.31 -6.63
C TRP A 90 4.77 -10.35 -5.53
N GLU A 91 4.55 -11.63 -5.85
CA GLU A 91 4.62 -12.72 -4.88
C GLU A 91 6.04 -12.80 -4.27
N GLY A 92 6.10 -12.79 -2.94
CA GLY A 92 7.35 -12.86 -2.18
C GLY A 92 8.13 -11.55 -2.08
N LYS A 93 7.64 -10.44 -2.65
CA LYS A 93 8.27 -9.12 -2.48
C LYS A 93 8.08 -8.62 -1.05
N LYS A 94 9.00 -7.78 -0.57
CA LYS A 94 8.91 -7.17 0.76
C LYS A 94 8.51 -5.71 0.67
N ILE A 95 7.81 -5.24 1.69
CA ILE A 95 7.37 -3.85 1.80
C ILE A 95 8.43 -2.99 2.50
N TYR A 96 8.98 -3.49 3.61
CA TYR A 96 9.91 -2.79 4.51
C TYR A 96 11.22 -3.57 4.62
N SER A 97 12.34 -2.87 4.79
CA SER A 97 13.67 -3.48 4.80
C SER A 97 14.18 -3.86 6.19
N GLU A 98 13.83 -3.08 7.21
CA GLU A 98 14.25 -3.31 8.59
C GLU A 98 13.04 -3.55 9.52
N GLU A 99 13.29 -4.25 10.63
CA GLU A 99 12.28 -4.40 11.69
C GLU A 99 11.99 -3.05 12.33
N GLY A 100 10.70 -2.71 12.46
CA GLY A 100 10.26 -1.43 13.02
C GLY A 100 10.06 -0.31 11.98
N ASP A 101 10.43 -0.54 10.72
CA ASP A 101 10.20 0.45 9.66
C ASP A 101 8.72 0.72 9.44
N LEU A 102 8.41 2.01 9.23
CA LEU A 102 7.10 2.50 8.81
C LEU A 102 7.15 3.16 7.44
N SER A 103 8.32 3.19 6.80
CA SER A 103 8.52 3.73 5.45
C SER A 103 8.74 2.56 4.48
N PRO A 104 7.92 2.42 3.43
CA PRO A 104 8.02 1.29 2.52
C PRO A 104 9.16 1.49 1.50
N GLU A 105 9.95 0.45 1.26
CA GLU A 105 10.94 0.42 0.18
C GLU A 105 10.36 -0.10 -1.14
N ILE A 106 9.21 -0.79 -1.10
CA ILE A 106 8.60 -1.37 -2.31
C ILE A 106 8.26 -0.31 -3.37
N HIS A 107 8.77 -0.48 -4.59
CA HIS A 107 8.52 0.42 -5.71
C HIS A 107 8.67 -0.25 -7.08
N LEU A 108 8.15 0.41 -8.12
CA LEU A 108 8.38 0.00 -9.51
C LEU A 108 9.66 0.64 -10.04
N THR A 109 10.47 -0.15 -10.75
CA THR A 109 11.74 0.29 -11.35
C THR A 109 11.78 0.07 -12.85
N LYS A 110 12.50 0.94 -13.57
CA LYS A 110 12.72 0.80 -15.01
C LYS A 110 13.97 -0.05 -15.26
N GLY A 111 13.89 -0.96 -16.22
CA GLY A 111 15.05 -1.75 -16.67
C GLY A 111 15.21 -3.09 -15.96
N GLY A 112 14.28 -3.47 -15.09
CA GLY A 112 14.25 -4.76 -14.41
C GLY A 112 14.43 -4.63 -12.91
N ALA A 113 13.58 -5.30 -12.13
CA ALA A 113 13.73 -5.44 -10.69
C ALA A 113 15.02 -6.18 -10.33
N SER A 114 15.78 -5.62 -9.40
CA SER A 114 17.08 -6.13 -8.97
C SER A 114 17.09 -6.75 -7.57
N ASN A 115 16.07 -6.47 -6.77
CA ASN A 115 15.95 -6.91 -5.38
C ASN A 115 14.49 -7.22 -4.99
N GLU A 116 14.26 -7.53 -3.72
CA GLU A 116 12.95 -7.91 -3.16
C GLU A 116 11.99 -6.74 -2.93
N TYR A 117 12.47 -5.50 -3.01
CA TYR A 117 11.69 -4.25 -2.89
C TYR A 117 11.38 -3.62 -4.25
N GLU A 118 11.73 -4.30 -5.35
CA GLU A 118 11.54 -3.78 -6.70
C GLU A 118 10.61 -4.69 -7.51
N VAL A 119 9.73 -4.06 -8.30
CA VAL A 119 8.90 -4.70 -9.32
C VAL A 119 9.14 -4.00 -10.66
N ASP A 120 9.02 -4.71 -11.79
CA ASP A 120 9.20 -4.07 -13.09
C ASP A 120 8.13 -2.98 -13.32
N ALA A 121 8.58 -1.83 -13.78
CA ALA A 121 7.69 -0.80 -14.31
C ALA A 121 7.00 -1.26 -15.59
N LEU A 122 5.78 -0.78 -15.80
CA LEU A 122 5.00 -1.08 -17.00
C LEU A 122 5.64 -0.42 -18.23
N SER A 123 6.01 -1.25 -19.21
CA SER A 123 6.64 -0.78 -20.44
C SER A 123 5.72 0.19 -21.19
N GLY A 124 6.24 1.37 -21.53
CA GLY A 124 5.47 2.43 -22.20
C GLY A 124 4.45 3.15 -21.32
N ALA A 125 4.30 2.79 -20.04
CA ALA A 125 3.32 3.36 -19.11
C ALA A 125 3.99 3.88 -17.82
N THR A 126 4.97 4.78 -17.99
CA THR A 126 5.72 5.38 -16.86
C THR A 126 4.80 6.10 -15.87
N LEU A 127 3.80 6.85 -16.33
CA LEU A 127 2.93 7.62 -15.44
C LEU A 127 2.03 6.70 -14.61
N THR A 128 1.49 5.63 -15.21
CA THR A 128 0.79 4.58 -14.47
C THR A 128 1.70 3.92 -13.45
N SER A 129 2.93 3.58 -13.83
CA SER A 129 3.91 2.96 -12.94
C SER A 129 4.22 3.85 -11.73
N ASN A 130 4.44 5.15 -11.96
CA ASN A 130 4.62 6.13 -10.88
C ASN A 130 3.38 6.21 -9.99
N GLY A 131 2.18 6.16 -10.57
CA GLY A 131 0.92 6.12 -9.82
C GLY A 131 0.83 4.89 -8.89
N VAL A 132 1.25 3.71 -9.37
CA VAL A 132 1.33 2.50 -8.55
C VAL A 132 2.34 2.67 -7.42
N THR A 133 3.57 3.13 -7.73
CA THR A 133 4.59 3.39 -6.70
C THR A 133 4.06 4.35 -5.65
N ASN A 134 3.55 5.52 -6.04
CA ASN A 134 3.04 6.52 -5.11
C ASN A 134 1.88 6.00 -4.26
N MET A 135 1.00 5.20 -4.85
CA MET A 135 -0.11 4.57 -4.13
C MET A 135 0.40 3.64 -3.02
N LEU A 136 1.35 2.76 -3.33
CA LEU A 136 1.92 1.85 -2.33
C LEU A 136 2.73 2.61 -1.28
N GLN A 137 3.52 3.59 -1.71
CA GLN A 137 4.28 4.47 -0.83
C GLN A 137 3.37 5.21 0.15
N PHE A 138 2.18 5.64 -0.26
CA PHE A 138 1.20 6.23 0.65
C PHE A 138 0.58 5.18 1.59
N TRP A 139 -0.07 4.14 1.03
CA TRP A 139 -0.85 3.19 1.83
C TRP A 139 0.00 2.32 2.74
N LEU A 140 1.30 2.17 2.46
CA LEU A 140 2.23 1.40 3.28
C LEU A 140 3.18 2.30 4.07
N SER A 141 2.87 3.60 4.17
CA SER A 141 3.54 4.51 5.11
C SER A 141 2.79 4.61 6.44
N GLU A 142 3.37 5.36 7.38
CA GLU A 142 2.74 5.78 8.64
C GLU A 142 1.39 6.48 8.43
N GLU A 143 1.19 7.13 7.27
CA GLU A 143 -0.06 7.81 6.91
C GLU A 143 -1.18 6.83 6.51
N GLY A 144 -0.84 5.55 6.29
CA GLY A 144 -1.71 4.48 5.85
C GLY A 144 -1.72 3.28 6.80
N PHE A 145 -1.45 2.09 6.26
CA PHE A 145 -1.54 0.81 6.97
C PHE A 145 -0.25 0.40 7.69
N ALA A 146 0.87 1.14 7.59
CA ALA A 146 2.11 0.71 8.24
C ALA A 146 1.95 0.49 9.76
N PRO A 147 1.25 1.37 10.52
CA PRO A 147 1.02 1.14 11.96
C PRO A 147 0.15 -0.08 12.23
N TYR A 148 -0.81 -0.39 11.35
CA TYR A 148 -1.64 -1.58 11.48
C TYR A 148 -0.83 -2.86 11.20
N LEU A 149 -0.05 -2.87 10.12
CA LEU A 149 0.81 -3.99 9.75
C LEU A 149 1.93 -4.25 10.77
N ALA A 150 2.40 -3.20 11.47
CA ALA A 150 3.42 -3.32 12.51
C ALA A 150 2.99 -4.25 13.66
N LYS A 151 1.67 -4.36 13.93
CA LYS A 151 1.11 -5.27 14.95
C LYS A 151 1.41 -6.75 14.67
N PHE A 152 1.70 -7.09 13.42
CA PHE A 152 1.97 -8.45 12.95
C PHE A 152 3.47 -8.71 12.70
N ARG A 153 4.28 -7.65 12.64
CA ARG A 153 5.74 -7.77 12.57
C ARG A 153 6.29 -8.07 13.96
N SER A 154 7.06 -9.15 14.12
CA SER A 154 7.68 -9.51 15.39
C SER A 154 8.51 -8.36 15.97
N GLY A 155 8.35 -8.05 17.26
CA GLY A 155 9.07 -6.96 17.93
C GLY A 155 8.21 -5.77 18.36
N THR A 156 6.90 -5.79 18.11
CA THR A 156 5.93 -4.80 18.59
C THR A 156 4.93 -5.51 19.51
N GLU A 157 4.87 -5.13 20.80
CA GLU A 157 3.93 -5.78 21.73
C GLU A 157 2.48 -5.35 21.40
N PRO A 158 1.50 -6.26 21.45
CA PRO A 158 0.08 -5.91 21.24
C PRO A 158 -0.44 -4.83 22.21
N SER A 159 0.19 -4.67 23.37
CA SER A 159 -0.12 -3.62 24.34
C SER A 159 0.21 -2.21 23.85
N ASP A 160 1.12 -2.06 22.89
CA ASP A 160 1.43 -0.75 22.28
C ASP A 160 0.38 -0.36 21.22
N ALA A 161 -0.52 -1.30 20.88
CA ALA A 161 -1.54 -1.16 19.86
C ALA A 161 -2.97 -1.02 20.43
N GLU A 162 -3.16 -1.20 21.75
CA GLU A 162 -4.43 -0.95 22.44
C GLU A 162 -4.61 0.53 22.81
N ASP A 163 -3.53 1.30 22.95
CA ASP A 163 -3.57 2.76 23.15
C ASP A 163 -3.62 3.56 21.84
N THR A 164 -3.68 2.89 20.67
CA THR A 164 -3.89 3.55 19.38
C THR A 164 -5.38 3.61 19.02
N GLU A 165 -6.22 4.17 19.87
CA GLU A 165 -7.15 5.15 19.30
C GLU A 165 -6.24 6.25 18.76
N THR A 166 -5.97 6.20 17.45
CA THR A 166 -5.13 7.22 16.81
C THR A 166 -5.95 8.50 16.80
N ASP A 167 -5.91 9.23 17.90
CA ASP A 167 -6.44 10.57 17.98
C ASP A 167 -5.47 11.51 17.26
N PHE A 168 -5.73 11.69 15.97
CA PHE A 168 -4.98 12.60 15.10
C PHE A 168 -5.22 14.09 15.43
N ASP A 169 -5.97 14.42 16.50
CA ASP A 169 -6.23 15.80 16.88
C ASP A 169 -5.08 16.44 17.69
N ASP A 170 -4.06 15.70 18.12
CA ASP A 170 -2.95 16.23 18.96
C ASP A 170 -1.74 16.81 18.22
N VAL A 171 -1.82 17.02 16.89
CA VAL A 171 -0.77 17.71 16.12
C VAL A 171 -1.30 19.00 15.48
N GLU A 172 -1.96 19.84 16.27
CA GLU A 172 -2.02 21.28 15.99
C GLU A 172 -0.81 21.96 16.64
N GLY A 173 0.26 22.19 15.86
CA GLY A 173 1.26 23.20 16.22
C GLY A 173 2.69 22.91 15.76
N ALA A 174 3.01 23.33 14.53
CA ALA A 174 4.22 24.11 14.18
C ALA A 174 4.18 24.50 12.70
#